data_AF-A0A1G3L8J3-F1
#
_entry.id   AF-A0A1G3L8J3-F1
#
_cell.length_a   1.000
_cell.length_b   1.000
_cell.length_c   1.000
_cell.angle_alpha   90.00
_cell.angle_beta   90.00
_cell.angle_gamma   90.00
#
_symmetry.space_group_name_H-M   'P 1'
#
loop_
_entity.id
_entity.type
_entity.pdbx_description
1 polymer ?
#
loop_
_entity_poly.entity_id
_entity_poly.type
_entity_poly.pdbx_seq_one_letter_code
_entity_poly.pdbx_strand_id
1 'polypeptide(L)'
;MFAPWVREKDALVRLFSLRPKRFVLATVNFKKAPPTLVLTLESKTKLEKSDKQWLVDMLSWNFAIDENVREFYQKICKKDKVLRAACDFGLYGAHLRTDPYVFESVIGVVLAQNVRFQRLYKMQRLLCEKFGEKAVFRGKTYYAFPIPECITKARFFQLRACKVGYRDKYLKAIAQKIVKEKIDLDSLRKSGDTEAIRNKLMELPGVGPYTADLAMAIGFRLPTFHIDLFSREALTQFYFKGENVSDEKLRAFVEKRWGKWKQYVMLLLTTNTDMWAKRLGKKFRLTSGATSAPHNP
;
A
#
# COMPACT_ATOMS: atom_id res chain seq x y z
N MET A 1 9.97 1.88 -3.66
CA MET A 1 9.49 0.70 -2.90
C MET A 1 9.25 1.14 -1.47
N PHE A 2 8.11 0.75 -0.88
CA PHE A 2 7.78 1.10 0.50
C PHE A 2 8.52 0.19 1.47
N ALA A 3 9.31 0.77 2.37
CA ALA A 3 10.02 0.01 3.40
C ALA A 3 9.00 -0.65 4.36
N PRO A 4 9.31 -1.81 4.95
CA PRO A 4 10.61 -2.51 4.97
C PRO A 4 10.87 -3.41 3.76
N TRP A 5 10.00 -3.43 2.75
CA TRP A 5 10.31 -4.15 1.52
C TRP A 5 11.52 -3.52 0.83
N VAL A 6 12.48 -4.34 0.45
CA VAL A 6 13.64 -3.94 -0.35
C VAL A 6 13.70 -4.78 -1.62
N ARG A 7 14.20 -4.18 -2.71
CA ARG A 7 14.44 -4.89 -3.96
C ARG A 7 15.86 -5.42 -3.96
N GLU A 8 16.03 -6.70 -4.25
CA GLU A 8 17.34 -7.33 -4.46
C GLU A 8 17.33 -8.05 -5.79
N LYS A 9 17.99 -7.48 -6.81
CA LYS A 9 17.87 -7.93 -8.20
C LYS A 9 16.39 -7.95 -8.62
N ASP A 10 15.85 -9.14 -8.90
CA ASP A 10 14.47 -9.37 -9.31
C ASP A 10 13.55 -9.83 -8.16
N ALA A 11 14.07 -9.89 -6.93
CA ALA A 11 13.34 -10.33 -5.75
C ALA A 11 12.83 -9.15 -4.90
N LEU A 12 11.69 -9.37 -4.25
CA LEU A 12 11.25 -8.56 -3.11
C LEU A 12 11.64 -9.26 -1.82
N VAL A 13 12.36 -8.54 -0.95
CA VAL A 13 12.86 -9.08 0.31
C VAL A 13 12.29 -8.28 1.46
N ARG A 14 11.86 -8.97 2.52
CA ARG A 14 11.34 -8.34 3.74
C ARG A 14 11.68 -9.16 4.98
N LEU A 15 12.07 -8.44 6.04
CA LEU A 15 12.21 -9.03 7.37
C LEU A 15 10.86 -9.01 8.10
N PHE A 16 10.47 -10.17 8.63
CA PHE A 16 9.35 -10.35 9.54
C PHE A 16 9.87 -10.65 10.95
N SER A 17 9.22 -10.06 11.96
CA SER A 17 9.41 -10.42 13.36
C SER A 17 8.16 -11.16 13.83
N LEU A 18 8.29 -12.45 14.12
CA LEU A 18 7.14 -13.32 14.46
C LEU A 18 6.81 -13.28 15.95
N ARG A 19 7.84 -13.17 16.77
CA ARG A 19 7.83 -13.00 18.22
C ARG A 19 9.08 -12.19 18.57
N PRO A 20 9.18 -11.60 19.77
CA PRO A 20 10.40 -10.88 20.16
C PRO A 20 11.65 -11.70 19.84
N LYS A 21 12.55 -11.12 19.03
CA LYS A 21 13.83 -11.72 18.60
C LYS A 21 13.75 -12.98 17.71
N ARG A 22 12.59 -13.35 17.15
CA ARG A 22 12.47 -14.43 16.14
C ARG A 22 12.18 -13.84 14.77
N PHE A 23 13.18 -13.90 13.90
CA PHE A 23 13.17 -13.23 12.61
C PHE A 23 13.12 -14.19 11.44
N VAL A 24 12.32 -13.85 10.44
CA VAL A 24 12.26 -14.54 9.16
C VAL A 24 12.52 -13.55 8.03
N LEU A 25 13.51 -13.85 7.20
CA LEU A 25 13.70 -13.15 5.94
C LEU A 25 12.87 -13.84 4.86
N ALA A 26 11.83 -13.16 4.39
CA ALA A 26 11.02 -13.61 3.27
C ALA A 26 11.57 -13.01 1.96
N THR A 27 11.85 -13.88 1.00
CA THR A 27 12.24 -13.50 -0.36
C THR A 27 11.15 -13.97 -1.31
N VAL A 28 10.54 -13.04 -2.06
CA VAL A 28 9.50 -13.31 -3.05
C VAL A 28 10.09 -13.08 -4.45
N ASN A 29 10.11 -14.15 -5.24
CA ASN A 29 10.51 -14.13 -6.65
C ASN A 29 9.33 -14.47 -7.55
N PHE A 30 9.46 -14.22 -8.84
CA PHE A 30 8.48 -14.62 -9.85
C PHE A 30 9.13 -15.50 -10.92
N LYS A 31 8.49 -16.63 -11.22
CA LYS A 31 8.80 -17.47 -12.39
C LYS A 31 7.76 -17.22 -13.47
N LYS A 32 8.20 -17.08 -14.73
CA LYS A 32 7.33 -16.76 -15.87
C LYS A 32 6.53 -17.95 -16.41
N ALA A 33 7.07 -19.16 -16.35
CA ALA A 33 6.50 -20.34 -17.01
C ALA A 33 6.63 -21.60 -16.12
N PRO A 34 5.51 -22.11 -15.56
CA PRO A 34 4.23 -21.41 -15.42
C PRO A 34 4.39 -20.14 -14.54
N PRO A 35 3.52 -19.12 -14.69
CA PRO A 35 3.51 -17.96 -13.82
C PRO A 35 3.35 -18.37 -12.36
N THR A 36 4.34 -18.13 -11.52
CA THR A 36 4.32 -18.58 -10.12
C THR A 36 5.15 -17.64 -9.25
N LEU A 37 4.58 -17.21 -8.11
CA LEU A 37 5.37 -16.58 -7.05
C LEU A 37 6.08 -17.65 -6.23
N VAL A 38 7.39 -17.48 -6.05
CA VAL A 38 8.22 -18.38 -5.26
C VAL A 38 8.61 -17.66 -3.98
N LEU A 39 8.13 -18.19 -2.85
CA LEU A 39 8.46 -17.70 -1.52
C LEU A 39 9.60 -18.55 -0.92
N THR A 40 10.68 -17.89 -0.54
CA THR A 40 11.78 -18.49 0.25
C THR A 40 11.80 -17.85 1.63
N LEU A 41 11.77 -18.68 2.67
CA LEU A 41 11.81 -18.26 4.07
C LEU A 41 13.13 -18.69 4.70
N GLU A 42 13.92 -17.72 5.15
CA GLU A 42 15.17 -17.96 5.88
C GLU A 42 15.02 -17.54 7.33
N SER A 43 15.49 -18.38 8.25
CA SER A 43 15.51 -18.10 9.68
C SER A 43 16.77 -18.69 10.30
N LYS A 44 17.32 -18.00 11.30
CA LYS A 44 18.44 -18.51 12.11
C LYS A 44 18.00 -19.56 13.13
N THR A 45 16.70 -19.62 13.41
CA THR A 45 16.10 -20.61 14.31
C THR A 45 15.13 -21.50 13.55
N LYS A 46 14.87 -22.70 14.07
CA LYS A 46 13.91 -23.63 13.47
C LYS A 46 12.52 -22.98 13.40
N LEU A 47 11.96 -22.91 12.19
CA LEU A 47 10.60 -22.41 11.99
C LEU A 47 9.56 -23.50 12.22
N GLU A 48 8.59 -23.18 13.07
CA GLU A 48 7.41 -23.98 13.34
C GLU A 48 6.51 -24.05 12.11
N LYS A 49 5.73 -25.13 11.98
CA LYS A 49 4.82 -25.31 10.85
C LYS A 49 3.75 -24.21 10.81
N SER A 50 3.23 -23.82 11.98
CA SER A 50 2.26 -22.73 12.15
C SER A 50 2.80 -21.39 11.64
N ASP A 51 4.02 -21.02 12.02
CA ASP A 51 4.67 -19.78 11.57
C ASP A 51 4.86 -19.74 10.05
N LYS A 52 5.29 -20.88 9.46
CA LYS A 52 5.44 -20.99 8.01
C LYS A 52 4.11 -20.82 7.31
N GLN A 53 3.07 -21.51 7.77
CA GLN A 53 1.73 -21.42 7.18
C GLN A 53 1.18 -20.00 7.27
N TRP A 54 1.29 -19.37 8.44
CA TRP A 54 0.86 -17.99 8.63
C TRP A 54 1.58 -17.01 7.70
N LEU A 55 2.90 -17.15 7.49
CA LEU A 55 3.64 -16.32 6.54
C LEU A 55 3.20 -16.57 5.10
N VAL A 56 2.93 -17.82 4.72
CA VAL A 56 2.40 -18.16 3.39
C VAL A 56 1.05 -17.50 3.20
N ASP A 57 0.09 -17.73 4.11
CA ASP A 57 -1.27 -17.19 4.00
C ASP A 57 -1.26 -15.66 3.96
N MET A 58 -0.48 -15.03 4.84
CA MET A 58 -0.35 -13.58 4.88
C MET A 58 0.27 -13.04 3.59
N LEU A 59 1.31 -13.67 3.04
CA LEU A 59 1.95 -13.18 1.81
C LEU A 59 1.11 -13.47 0.56
N SER A 60 0.44 -14.62 0.49
CA SER A 60 -0.54 -14.92 -0.56
C SER A 60 -1.64 -13.87 -0.56
N TRP A 61 -2.19 -13.55 0.63
CA TRP A 61 -3.10 -12.44 0.77
C TRP A 61 -2.43 -11.12 0.38
N ASN A 62 -1.23 -10.80 0.88
CA ASN A 62 -0.55 -9.51 0.65
C ASN A 62 -0.35 -9.18 -0.83
N PHE A 63 0.04 -10.18 -1.62
CA PHE A 63 0.25 -10.09 -3.06
C PHE A 63 -1.02 -10.36 -3.87
N ALA A 64 -2.15 -10.66 -3.21
CA ALA A 64 -3.45 -10.87 -3.82
C ALA A 64 -3.44 -11.97 -4.89
N ILE A 65 -2.65 -13.03 -4.68
CA ILE A 65 -2.47 -14.08 -5.71
C ILE A 65 -3.74 -14.88 -5.99
N ASP A 66 -4.63 -14.96 -5.01
CA ASP A 66 -5.90 -15.69 -5.09
C ASP A 66 -7.06 -14.80 -5.60
N GLU A 67 -6.83 -13.49 -5.80
CA GLU A 67 -7.87 -12.57 -6.27
C GLU A 67 -8.14 -12.78 -7.77
N ASN A 68 -9.37 -13.15 -8.09
CA ASN A 68 -9.82 -13.27 -9.48
C ASN A 68 -10.22 -11.92 -10.06
N VAL A 69 -9.26 -11.26 -10.69
CA VAL A 69 -9.45 -9.98 -11.40
C VAL A 69 -9.80 -10.16 -12.89
N ARG A 70 -10.05 -11.39 -13.36
CA ARG A 70 -10.30 -11.66 -14.78
C ARG A 70 -11.51 -10.90 -15.30
N GLU A 71 -12.59 -10.86 -14.51
CA GLU A 71 -13.81 -10.12 -14.86
C GLU A 71 -13.51 -8.62 -15.08
N PHE A 72 -12.73 -8.01 -14.18
CA PHE A 72 -12.33 -6.61 -14.28
C PHE A 72 -11.59 -6.31 -15.58
N TYR A 73 -10.54 -7.08 -15.88
CA TYR A 73 -9.74 -6.82 -17.08
C TYR A 73 -10.48 -7.16 -18.37
N GLN A 74 -11.17 -8.31 -18.43
CA GLN A 74 -11.78 -8.80 -19.67
C GLN A 74 -13.12 -8.12 -20.01
N LYS A 75 -13.89 -7.69 -19.00
CA LYS A 75 -15.21 -7.07 -19.21
C LYS A 75 -15.21 -5.56 -19.00
N ILE A 76 -14.54 -5.08 -17.94
CA ILE A 76 -14.58 -3.66 -17.57
C ILE A 76 -13.51 -2.87 -18.32
N CYS A 77 -12.24 -3.24 -18.17
CA CYS A 77 -11.13 -2.51 -18.80
C CYS A 77 -11.21 -2.56 -20.33
N LYS A 78 -11.57 -3.70 -20.92
CA LYS A 78 -11.70 -3.86 -22.38
C LYS A 78 -12.69 -2.86 -23.02
N LYS A 79 -13.76 -2.51 -22.31
CA LYS A 79 -14.82 -1.60 -22.78
C LYS A 79 -14.53 -0.12 -22.48
N ASP A 80 -13.62 0.17 -21.56
CA ASP A 80 -13.26 1.53 -21.19
C ASP A 80 -11.94 1.94 -21.87
N LYS A 81 -11.99 2.91 -22.79
CA LYS A 81 -10.81 3.33 -23.59
C LYS A 81 -9.64 3.79 -22.70
N VAL A 82 -9.92 4.39 -21.55
CA VAL A 82 -8.90 4.94 -20.64
C VAL A 82 -8.23 3.80 -19.88
N LEU A 83 -9.03 2.91 -19.28
CA LEU A 83 -8.48 1.75 -18.56
C LEU A 83 -7.76 0.78 -19.50
N ARG A 84 -8.25 0.62 -20.74
CA ARG A 84 -7.58 -0.17 -21.77
C ARG A 84 -6.20 0.40 -22.08
N ALA A 85 -6.04 1.71 -22.20
CA ALA A 85 -4.72 2.32 -22.44
C ALA A 85 -3.72 2.01 -21.32
N ALA A 86 -4.16 2.01 -20.06
CA ALA A 86 -3.35 1.58 -18.93
C ALA A 86 -2.98 0.08 -19.03
N CYS A 87 -3.93 -0.77 -19.41
CA CYS A 87 -3.70 -2.20 -19.62
C CYS A 87 -2.68 -2.47 -20.73
N ASP A 88 -2.84 -1.83 -21.89
CA ASP A 88 -1.96 -1.94 -23.06
C ASP A 88 -0.55 -1.36 -22.79
N PHE A 89 -0.41 -0.54 -21.73
CA PHE A 89 0.88 -0.07 -21.26
C PHE A 89 1.61 -1.10 -20.38
N GLY A 90 0.99 -2.23 -20.04
CA GLY A 90 1.59 -3.29 -19.23
C GLY A 90 1.01 -3.42 -17.83
N LEU A 91 -0.13 -2.76 -17.55
CA LEU A 91 -0.85 -2.91 -16.27
C LEU A 91 -1.97 -3.97 -16.33
N TYR A 92 -2.10 -4.71 -17.43
CA TYR A 92 -3.03 -5.83 -17.51
C TYR A 92 -2.69 -6.90 -16.46
N GLY A 93 -3.67 -7.30 -15.66
CA GLY A 93 -3.47 -8.29 -14.60
C GLY A 93 -2.77 -7.74 -13.35
N ALA A 94 -2.62 -6.42 -13.21
CA ALA A 94 -2.09 -5.82 -11.99
C ALA A 94 -3.04 -6.06 -10.80
N HIS A 95 -2.46 -6.40 -9.65
CA HIS A 95 -3.16 -6.57 -8.38
C HIS A 95 -2.82 -5.47 -7.38
N LEU A 96 -3.77 -5.16 -6.50
CA LEU A 96 -3.53 -4.24 -5.41
C LEU A 96 -2.80 -4.95 -4.27
N ARG A 97 -1.48 -4.72 -4.20
CA ARG A 97 -0.67 -5.16 -3.07
C ARG A 97 -1.10 -4.40 -1.82
N THR A 98 -1.28 -5.13 -0.72
CA THR A 98 -1.56 -4.53 0.59
C THR A 98 -0.27 -4.38 1.41
N ASP A 99 -0.34 -3.86 2.64
CA ASP A 99 0.72 -4.06 3.63
C ASP A 99 0.39 -5.26 4.54
N PRO A 100 1.40 -5.96 5.07
CA PRO A 100 1.20 -7.09 5.97
C PRO A 100 0.36 -6.76 7.22
N TYR A 101 0.58 -5.58 7.81
CA TYR A 101 -0.05 -5.16 9.06
C TYR A 101 -0.86 -3.87 8.86
N VAL A 102 -2.05 -3.78 9.43
CA VAL A 102 -2.88 -2.57 9.30
C VAL A 102 -2.21 -1.34 9.90
N PHE A 103 -1.46 -1.50 11.01
CA PHE A 103 -0.69 -0.40 11.59
C PHE A 103 0.32 0.19 10.60
N GLU A 104 0.99 -0.65 9.80
CA GLU A 104 1.91 -0.21 8.76
C GLU A 104 1.21 0.61 7.69
N SER A 105 0.03 0.18 7.24
CA SER A 105 -0.78 0.94 6.29
C SER A 105 -1.19 2.29 6.86
N VAL A 106 -1.71 2.35 8.09
CA VAL A 106 -2.12 3.62 8.71
C VAL A 106 -0.95 4.59 8.80
N ILE A 107 0.21 4.14 9.31
CA ILE A 107 1.41 4.96 9.42
C ILE A 107 1.91 5.38 8.03
N GLY A 108 1.90 4.48 7.05
CA GLY A 108 2.27 4.75 5.67
C GLY A 108 1.42 5.84 5.03
N VAL A 109 0.10 5.79 5.22
CA VAL A 109 -0.83 6.80 4.68
C VAL A 109 -0.67 8.14 5.40
N VAL A 110 -0.51 8.15 6.72
CA VAL A 110 -0.23 9.39 7.47
C VAL A 110 1.06 10.04 6.98
N LEU A 111 2.11 9.25 6.74
CA LEU A 111 3.35 9.72 6.12
C LEU A 111 3.14 10.28 4.71
N ALA A 112 2.20 9.72 3.95
CA ALA A 112 1.90 10.10 2.57
C ALA A 112 1.07 11.39 2.43
N GLN A 113 0.39 11.84 3.49
CA GLN A 113 -0.37 13.10 3.48
C GLN A 113 0.53 14.24 3.02
N ASN A 114 0.12 15.07 2.05
CA ASN A 114 0.82 16.31 1.65
C ASN A 114 2.34 16.14 1.39
N VAL A 115 2.77 15.08 0.70
CA VAL A 115 4.19 14.83 0.41
C VAL A 115 4.41 14.20 -0.97
N ARG A 116 5.60 14.40 -1.53
CA ARG A 116 6.06 13.68 -2.72
C ARG A 116 6.52 12.26 -2.36
N PHE A 117 6.26 11.28 -3.24
CA PHE A 117 6.61 9.87 -3.04
C PHE A 117 8.08 9.62 -2.69
N GLN A 118 9.03 10.34 -3.32
CA GLN A 118 10.46 10.21 -3.00
C GLN A 118 10.77 10.48 -1.52
N ARG A 119 10.11 11.48 -0.93
CA ARG A 119 10.27 11.80 0.50
C ARG A 119 9.54 10.79 1.37
N LEU A 120 8.39 10.27 0.94
CA LEU A 120 7.68 9.18 1.62
C LEU A 120 8.55 7.92 1.75
N TYR A 121 9.17 7.46 0.67
CA TYR A 121 10.09 6.31 0.71
C TYR A 121 11.24 6.53 1.69
N LYS A 122 11.83 7.73 1.70
CA LYS A 122 12.90 8.09 2.64
C LYS A 122 12.42 8.07 4.09
N MET A 123 11.25 8.65 4.38
CA MET A 123 10.68 8.67 5.74
C MET A 123 10.41 7.25 6.27
N GLN A 124 9.77 6.39 5.47
CA GLN A 124 9.51 5.01 5.87
C GLN A 124 10.80 4.21 6.10
N ARG A 125 11.78 4.35 5.20
CA ARG A 125 13.08 3.68 5.37
C ARG A 125 13.75 4.09 6.67
N LEU A 126 13.85 5.40 6.93
CA LEU A 126 14.48 5.91 8.16
C LEU A 126 13.72 5.47 9.42
N LEU A 127 12.39 5.40 9.37
CA LEU A 127 11.60 4.87 10.49
C LEU A 127 11.89 3.40 10.77
N CYS A 128 11.95 2.55 9.73
CA CYS A 128 12.31 1.14 9.90
C CYS A 128 13.75 0.98 10.40
N GLU A 129 14.70 1.73 9.85
CA GLU A 129 16.11 1.71 10.27
C GLU A 129 16.29 2.15 11.73
N LYS A 130 15.50 3.13 12.19
CA LYS A 130 15.64 3.73 13.52
C LYS A 130 14.87 2.98 14.61
N PHE A 131 13.67 2.49 14.30
CA PHE A 131 12.70 1.97 15.28
C PHE A 131 12.23 0.53 14.99
N GLY A 132 12.57 -0.01 13.83
CA GLY A 132 12.31 -1.41 13.51
C GLY A 132 13.29 -2.34 14.22
N GLU A 133 12.83 -3.54 14.56
CA GLU A 133 13.76 -4.62 14.91
C GLU A 133 14.63 -4.97 13.71
N LYS A 134 15.87 -5.39 13.95
CA LYS A 134 16.84 -5.67 12.89
C LYS A 134 17.46 -7.05 13.03
N ALA A 135 17.79 -7.65 11.89
CA ALA A 135 18.51 -8.92 11.84
C ALA A 135 19.49 -8.94 10.65
N VAL A 136 20.60 -9.64 10.83
CA VAL A 136 21.61 -9.81 9.79
C VAL A 136 21.41 -11.15 9.09
N PHE A 137 21.21 -11.11 7.77
CA PHE A 137 21.14 -12.28 6.89
C PHE A 137 22.09 -12.06 5.71
N ARG A 138 22.86 -13.08 5.31
CA ARG A 138 23.76 -12.99 4.14
C ARG A 138 24.72 -11.78 4.21
N GLY A 139 25.24 -11.46 5.40
CA GLY A 139 26.12 -10.30 5.63
C GLY A 139 25.44 -8.93 5.57
N LYS A 140 24.11 -8.86 5.36
CA LYS A 140 23.35 -7.60 5.24
C LYS A 140 22.36 -7.43 6.39
N THR A 141 22.20 -6.21 6.88
CA THR A 141 21.19 -5.85 7.88
C THR A 141 19.85 -5.57 7.21
N TYR A 142 18.79 -6.21 7.70
CA TYR A 142 17.41 -5.93 7.34
C TYR A 142 16.65 -5.42 8.56
N TYR A 143 15.57 -4.69 8.31
CA TYR A 143 14.75 -4.06 9.34
C TYR A 143 13.30 -4.45 9.15
N ALA A 144 12.61 -4.78 10.24
CA ALA A 144 11.16 -4.92 10.26
C ALA A 144 10.50 -3.53 10.33
N PHE A 145 9.19 -3.47 10.08
CA PHE A 145 8.43 -2.25 10.36
C PHE A 145 8.35 -2.04 11.89
N PRO A 146 8.42 -0.79 12.41
CA PRO A 146 8.30 -0.53 13.84
C PRO A 146 6.95 -0.97 14.42
N ILE A 147 6.96 -1.53 15.63
CA ILE A 147 5.73 -1.81 16.39
C ILE A 147 5.25 -0.57 17.17
N PRO A 148 3.94 -0.44 17.49
CA PRO A 148 3.39 0.70 18.22
C PRO A 148 4.12 1.04 19.53
N GLU A 149 4.56 0.02 20.28
CA GLU A 149 5.27 0.19 21.55
C GLU A 149 6.60 0.91 21.37
N CYS A 150 7.30 0.67 20.26
CA CYS A 150 8.57 1.33 19.96
C CYS A 150 8.36 2.82 19.65
N ILE A 151 7.35 3.12 18.83
CA ILE A 151 7.00 4.51 18.46
C ILE A 151 6.52 5.29 19.68
N THR A 152 5.76 4.66 20.58
CA THR A 152 5.29 5.28 21.84
C THR A 152 6.46 5.73 22.72
N LYS A 153 7.51 4.90 22.82
CA LYS A 153 8.72 5.19 23.62
C LYS A 153 9.66 6.21 22.97
N ALA A 154 9.52 6.46 21.66
CA ALA A 154 10.37 7.40 20.93
C ALA A 154 10.20 8.84 21.42
N ARG A 155 11.31 9.56 21.60
CA ARG A 155 11.29 11.01 21.82
C ARG A 155 11.01 11.73 20.49
N PHE A 156 10.34 12.89 20.54
CA PHE A 156 9.98 13.63 19.32
C PHE A 156 11.19 13.95 18.43
N PHE A 157 12.34 14.33 19.01
CA PHE A 157 13.54 14.60 18.22
C PHE A 157 14.02 13.37 17.42
N GLN A 158 13.82 12.15 17.94
CA GLN A 158 14.21 10.91 17.24
C GLN A 158 13.26 10.64 16.07
N LEU A 159 11.95 10.88 16.25
CA LEU A 159 10.98 10.80 15.15
C LEU A 159 11.30 11.84 14.07
N ARG A 160 11.60 13.09 14.46
CA ARG A 160 11.99 14.17 13.53
C ARG A 160 13.27 13.86 12.77
N ALA A 161 14.22 13.13 13.37
CA ALA A 161 15.43 12.67 12.68
C ALA A 161 15.10 11.77 11.47
N CYS A 162 13.94 11.10 11.48
CA CYS A 162 13.42 10.32 10.34
C CYS A 162 12.76 11.18 9.25
N LYS A 163 12.88 12.51 9.34
CA LYS A 163 12.40 13.50 8.36
C LYS A 163 10.88 13.55 8.16
N VAL A 164 10.12 13.04 9.14
CA VAL A 164 8.65 12.95 9.13
C VAL A 164 7.92 14.32 9.23
N GLY A 165 8.65 15.37 9.63
CA GLY A 165 8.09 16.72 9.80
C GLY A 165 7.04 16.75 10.91
N TYR A 166 5.94 17.49 10.67
CA TYR A 166 4.82 17.63 11.62
C TYR A 166 4.12 16.31 11.98
N ARG A 167 4.36 15.26 11.18
CA ARG A 167 3.71 13.96 11.35
C ARG A 167 4.21 13.22 12.58
N ASP A 168 5.35 13.62 13.15
CA ASP A 168 5.88 13.08 14.41
C ASP A 168 4.81 13.05 15.53
N LYS A 169 4.00 14.10 15.63
CA LYS A 169 2.88 14.21 16.58
C LYS A 169 1.82 13.13 16.34
N TYR A 170 1.39 12.93 15.09
CA TYR A 170 0.38 11.94 14.73
C TYR A 170 0.90 10.52 14.88
N LEU A 171 2.12 10.22 14.40
CA LEU A 171 2.74 8.91 14.56
C LEU A 171 2.78 8.49 16.03
N LYS A 172 3.23 9.39 16.91
CA LYS A 172 3.31 9.12 18.34
C LYS A 172 1.92 8.98 18.98
N ALA A 173 0.98 9.87 18.64
CA ALA A 173 -0.37 9.84 19.20
C ALA A 173 -1.16 8.58 18.78
N ILE A 174 -1.05 8.17 17.51
CA ILE A 174 -1.64 6.91 17.00
C ILE A 174 -1.07 5.72 17.77
N ALA A 175 0.25 5.62 17.85
CA ALA A 175 0.91 4.53 18.56
C ALA A 175 0.51 4.48 20.05
N GLN A 176 0.45 5.64 20.71
CA GLN A 176 0.03 5.75 22.11
C GLN A 176 -1.43 5.30 22.31
N LYS A 177 -2.35 5.71 21.44
CA LYS A 177 -3.76 5.29 21.50
C LYS A 177 -3.88 3.78 21.35
N ILE A 178 -3.21 3.20 20.34
CA ILE A 178 -3.21 1.75 20.10
C ILE A 178 -2.70 0.97 21.31
N VAL A 179 -1.57 1.38 21.89
CA VAL A 179 -0.99 0.70 23.06
C VAL A 179 -1.86 0.87 24.30
N LYS A 180 -2.37 2.08 24.55
CA LYS A 180 -3.19 2.39 25.74
C LYS A 180 -4.52 1.65 25.72
N GLU A 181 -5.20 1.65 24.58
CA GLU A 181 -6.53 1.04 24.42
C GLU A 181 -6.47 -0.42 23.97
N LYS A 182 -5.26 -0.99 23.80
CA LYS A 182 -5.01 -2.35 23.35
C LYS A 182 -5.76 -2.68 22.04
N ILE A 183 -5.72 -1.74 21.09
CA ILE A 183 -6.41 -1.87 19.80
C ILE A 183 -5.66 -2.87 18.93
N ASP A 184 -6.30 -3.98 18.57
CA ASP A 184 -5.84 -4.88 17.52
C ASP A 184 -6.46 -4.46 16.17
N LEU A 185 -5.70 -3.67 15.39
CA LEU A 185 -6.15 -3.20 14.08
C LEU A 185 -6.28 -4.32 13.05
N ASP A 186 -5.48 -5.39 13.15
CA ASP A 186 -5.53 -6.49 12.18
C ASP A 186 -6.79 -7.36 12.40
N SER A 187 -7.31 -7.42 13.63
CA SER A 187 -8.59 -8.08 13.94
C SER A 187 -9.78 -7.51 13.16
N LEU A 188 -9.74 -6.22 12.81
CA LEU A 188 -10.81 -5.54 12.07
C LEU A 188 -11.04 -6.15 10.68
N ARG A 189 -10.07 -6.88 10.12
CA ARG A 189 -10.22 -7.62 8.86
C ARG A 189 -11.33 -8.66 8.90
N LYS A 190 -11.72 -9.12 10.11
CA LYS A 190 -12.80 -10.09 10.32
C LYS A 190 -14.19 -9.46 10.43
N SER A 191 -14.29 -8.12 10.51
CA SER A 191 -15.56 -7.44 10.79
C SER A 191 -16.58 -7.56 9.67
N GLY A 192 -16.16 -7.69 8.40
CA GLY A 192 -17.04 -7.66 7.22
C GLY A 192 -17.72 -6.30 6.94
N ASP A 193 -17.82 -5.43 7.94
CA ASP A 193 -18.45 -4.12 7.88
C ASP A 193 -17.44 -3.02 7.51
N THR A 194 -17.58 -2.52 6.29
CA THR A 194 -16.69 -1.50 5.73
C THR A 194 -16.83 -0.16 6.46
N GLU A 195 -18.03 0.24 6.88
CA GLU A 195 -18.24 1.52 7.55
C GLU A 195 -17.81 1.47 9.02
N ALA A 196 -17.99 0.33 9.70
CA ALA A 196 -17.43 0.14 11.04
C ALA A 196 -15.89 0.21 11.03
N ILE A 197 -15.23 -0.41 10.04
CA ILE A 197 -13.77 -0.32 9.86
C ILE A 197 -13.35 1.13 9.62
N ARG A 198 -14.04 1.85 8.72
CA ARG A 198 -13.78 3.26 8.43
C ARG A 198 -13.86 4.11 9.70
N ASN A 199 -14.96 4.00 10.44
CA ASN A 199 -15.20 4.75 11.67
C ASN A 199 -14.11 4.46 12.71
N LYS A 200 -13.72 3.18 12.87
CA LYS A 200 -12.68 2.80 13.82
C LYS A 200 -11.31 3.39 13.47
N LEU A 201 -10.97 3.44 12.18
CA LEU A 201 -9.73 4.09 11.72
C LEU A 201 -9.78 5.60 11.94
N MET A 202 -10.93 6.25 11.75
CA MET A 202 -11.09 7.69 11.95
C MET A 202 -11.01 8.14 13.42
N GLU A 203 -11.14 7.22 14.38
CA GLU A 203 -10.83 7.51 15.79
C GLU A 203 -9.33 7.74 16.03
N LEU A 204 -8.46 7.37 15.09
CA LEU A 204 -7.02 7.54 15.23
C LEU A 204 -6.58 8.99 14.96
N PRO A 205 -5.71 9.59 15.79
CA PRO A 205 -5.28 10.98 15.63
C PRO A 205 -4.66 11.28 14.25
N GLY A 206 -5.22 12.24 13.54
CA GLY A 206 -4.74 12.62 12.20
C GLY A 206 -5.24 11.73 11.06
N VAL A 207 -6.18 10.82 11.33
CA VAL A 207 -6.85 9.99 10.32
C VAL A 207 -8.22 10.57 10.01
N GLY A 208 -8.31 11.31 8.90
CA GLY A 208 -9.60 11.76 8.34
C GLY A 208 -10.16 10.79 7.29
N PRO A 209 -11.34 11.08 6.69
CA PRO A 209 -12.01 10.20 5.73
C PRO A 209 -11.10 9.71 4.59
N TYR A 210 -10.33 10.60 3.97
CA TYR A 210 -9.36 10.25 2.93
C TYR A 210 -8.32 9.24 3.42
N THR A 211 -7.77 9.47 4.62
CA THR A 211 -6.70 8.61 5.19
C THR A 211 -7.26 7.25 5.56
N ALA A 212 -8.49 7.20 6.10
CA ALA A 212 -9.19 5.96 6.38
C ALA A 212 -9.48 5.17 5.10
N ASP A 213 -10.02 5.80 4.05
CA ASP A 213 -10.29 5.16 2.77
C ASP A 213 -9.04 4.55 2.15
N LEU A 214 -7.93 5.30 2.12
CA LEU A 214 -6.68 4.80 1.55
C LEU A 214 -6.09 3.68 2.43
N ALA A 215 -6.15 3.79 3.76
CA ALA A 215 -5.72 2.72 4.66
C ALA A 215 -6.59 1.46 4.51
N MET A 216 -7.88 1.60 4.23
CA MET A 216 -8.77 0.47 3.93
C MET A 216 -8.42 -0.20 2.60
N ALA A 217 -8.09 0.57 1.57
CA ALA A 217 -7.65 0.03 0.28
C ALA A 217 -6.36 -0.79 0.43
N ILE A 218 -5.33 -0.24 1.08
CA ILE A 218 -4.00 -0.87 1.15
C ILE A 218 -3.76 -1.73 2.39
N GLY A 219 -4.59 -1.63 3.42
CA GLY A 219 -4.48 -2.42 4.66
C GLY A 219 -5.53 -3.52 4.78
N PHE A 220 -6.62 -3.45 4.02
CA PHE A 220 -7.74 -4.39 4.09
C PHE A 220 -8.22 -4.92 2.73
N ARG A 221 -7.76 -4.33 1.60
CA ARG A 221 -8.27 -4.61 0.25
C ARG A 221 -9.78 -4.37 0.11
N LEU A 222 -10.32 -3.42 0.87
CA LEU A 222 -11.74 -3.07 0.77
C LEU A 222 -11.96 -2.12 -0.38
N PRO A 223 -13.07 -2.28 -1.15
CA PRO A 223 -13.41 -1.42 -2.26
C PRO A 223 -13.76 -0.04 -1.73
N THR A 224 -12.74 0.79 -1.55
CA THR A 224 -12.84 2.19 -1.18
C THR A 224 -12.31 3.07 -2.30
N PHE A 225 -12.65 4.34 -2.24
CA PHE A 225 -12.21 5.32 -3.22
C PHE A 225 -11.90 6.64 -2.54
N HIS A 226 -10.66 7.10 -2.71
CA HIS A 226 -10.16 8.32 -2.10
C HIS A 226 -9.90 9.36 -3.20
N ILE A 227 -10.39 10.58 -2.98
CA ILE A 227 -10.10 11.72 -3.86
C ILE A 227 -8.93 12.51 -3.32
N ASP A 228 -7.86 12.59 -4.11
CA ASP A 228 -6.77 13.54 -3.96
C ASP A 228 -6.58 14.34 -5.24
N LEU A 229 -5.56 15.20 -5.24
CA LEU A 229 -5.20 16.00 -6.41
C LEU A 229 -5.00 15.15 -7.67
N PHE A 230 -4.43 13.94 -7.53
CA PHE A 230 -4.09 13.09 -8.65
C PHE A 230 -5.31 12.36 -9.20
N SER A 231 -6.09 11.70 -8.34
CA SER A 231 -7.30 11.00 -8.77
C SER A 231 -8.36 11.96 -9.28
N ARG A 232 -8.48 13.16 -8.69
CA ARG A 232 -9.31 14.24 -9.22
C ARG A 232 -8.87 14.63 -10.63
N GLU A 233 -7.59 14.92 -10.84
CA GLU A 233 -7.07 15.25 -12.17
C GLU A 233 -7.34 14.13 -13.17
N ALA A 234 -7.06 12.89 -12.82
CA ALA A 234 -7.27 11.74 -13.71
C ALA A 234 -8.74 11.59 -14.09
N LEU A 235 -9.66 11.66 -13.13
CA LEU A 235 -11.08 11.58 -13.43
C LEU A 235 -11.56 12.75 -14.28
N THR A 236 -11.21 13.98 -13.90
CA THR A 236 -11.58 15.20 -14.60
C THR A 236 -11.09 15.18 -16.06
N GLN A 237 -9.81 14.88 -16.29
CA GLN A 237 -9.24 14.91 -17.63
C GLN A 237 -9.77 13.80 -18.53
N PHE A 238 -9.93 12.58 -18.01
CA PHE A 238 -10.26 11.43 -18.83
C PHE A 238 -11.76 11.19 -18.99
N TYR A 239 -12.59 11.62 -18.03
CA TYR A 239 -14.02 11.32 -18.02
C TYR A 239 -14.92 12.55 -17.99
N PHE A 240 -14.39 13.74 -17.67
CA PHE A 240 -15.15 14.99 -17.62
C PHE A 240 -14.54 16.11 -18.48
N LYS A 241 -13.75 15.75 -19.51
CA LYS A 241 -13.21 16.70 -20.50
C LYS A 241 -12.42 17.88 -19.90
N GLY A 242 -11.86 17.74 -18.70
CA GLY A 242 -11.12 18.81 -18.03
C GLY A 242 -12.01 19.78 -17.23
N GLU A 243 -13.32 19.55 -17.14
CA GLU A 243 -14.24 20.40 -16.38
C GLU A 243 -14.03 20.27 -14.88
N ASN A 244 -14.24 21.37 -14.14
CA ASN A 244 -14.23 21.32 -12.69
C ASN A 244 -15.50 20.60 -12.19
N VAL A 245 -15.30 19.53 -11.42
CA VAL A 245 -16.38 18.65 -10.95
C VAL A 245 -16.24 18.48 -9.45
N SER A 246 -17.37 18.55 -8.73
CA SER A 246 -17.37 18.38 -7.28
C SER A 246 -16.95 16.97 -6.87
N ASP A 247 -16.39 16.89 -5.67
CA ASP A 247 -15.90 15.65 -5.08
C ASP A 247 -17.03 14.60 -4.89
N GLU A 248 -18.26 15.05 -4.64
CA GLU A 248 -19.45 14.22 -4.53
C GLU A 248 -19.83 13.61 -5.89
N LYS A 249 -19.80 14.42 -6.96
CA LYS A 249 -20.12 13.96 -8.31
C LYS A 249 -19.07 12.99 -8.84
N LEU A 250 -17.80 13.20 -8.51
CA LEU A 250 -16.72 12.25 -8.84
C LEU A 250 -16.91 10.91 -8.10
N ARG A 251 -17.25 10.93 -6.81
CA ARG A 251 -17.53 9.70 -6.03
C ARG A 251 -18.74 8.95 -6.59
N ALA A 252 -19.83 9.65 -6.86
CA ALA A 252 -21.04 9.04 -7.44
C ALA A 252 -20.76 8.43 -8.82
N PHE A 253 -19.96 9.11 -9.64
CA PHE A 253 -19.54 8.58 -10.94
C PHE A 253 -18.73 7.29 -10.81
N VAL A 254 -17.74 7.27 -9.93
CA VAL A 254 -16.89 6.09 -9.69
C VAL A 254 -17.71 4.92 -9.18
N GLU A 255 -18.58 5.17 -8.19
CA GLU A 255 -19.44 4.14 -7.60
C GLU A 255 -20.36 3.55 -8.65
N LYS A 256 -21.09 4.38 -9.40
CA LYS A 256 -22.02 3.95 -10.44
C LYS A 256 -21.32 3.19 -11.57
N ARG A 257 -20.12 3.63 -11.96
CA ARG A 257 -19.42 3.08 -13.13
C ARG A 257 -18.64 1.81 -12.83
N TRP A 258 -18.06 1.70 -11.64
CA TRP A 258 -17.10 0.64 -11.32
C TRP A 258 -17.42 -0.16 -10.06
N GLY A 259 -18.24 0.36 -9.13
CA GLY A 259 -18.68 -0.34 -7.93
C GLY A 259 -17.52 -1.05 -7.19
N LYS A 260 -17.61 -2.38 -7.05
CA LYS A 260 -16.59 -3.23 -6.41
C LYS A 260 -15.17 -3.10 -7.01
N TRP A 261 -15.04 -2.59 -8.23
CA TRP A 261 -13.76 -2.45 -8.94
C TRP A 261 -13.06 -1.10 -8.75
N LYS A 262 -13.65 -0.15 -8.03
CA LYS A 262 -13.13 1.23 -7.90
C LYS A 262 -11.69 1.34 -7.41
N GLN A 263 -11.25 0.45 -6.53
CA GLN A 263 -9.87 0.39 -6.04
C GLN A 263 -8.86 -0.04 -7.12
N TYR A 264 -9.25 -0.96 -8.02
CA TYR A 264 -8.42 -1.40 -9.14
C TYR A 264 -8.37 -0.33 -10.23
N VAL A 265 -9.48 0.40 -10.43
CA VAL A 265 -9.49 1.58 -11.29
C VAL A 265 -8.52 2.63 -10.77
N MET A 266 -8.50 2.88 -9.46
CA MET A 266 -7.51 3.77 -8.85
C MET A 266 -6.08 3.30 -9.09
N LEU A 267 -5.80 2.01 -8.95
CA LEU A 267 -4.48 1.45 -9.26
C LEU A 267 -4.06 1.77 -10.70
N LEU A 268 -4.95 1.56 -11.69
CA LEU A 268 -4.66 1.82 -13.09
C LEU A 268 -4.54 3.32 -13.41
N LEU A 269 -5.43 4.14 -12.84
CA LEU A 269 -5.48 5.58 -13.11
C LEU A 269 -4.36 6.36 -12.43
N THR A 270 -3.71 5.79 -11.40
CA THR A 270 -2.63 6.45 -10.66
C THR A 270 -1.24 5.91 -10.99
N THR A 271 -1.13 4.75 -11.64
CA THR A 271 0.17 4.14 -11.99
C THR A 271 0.59 4.49 -13.40
N ASN A 272 1.81 5.04 -13.57
CA ASN A 272 2.38 5.45 -14.88
C ASN A 272 1.47 6.36 -15.74
N THR A 273 0.54 7.09 -15.13
CA THR A 273 -0.52 7.84 -15.83
C THR A 273 0.01 8.82 -16.86
N ASP A 274 1.04 9.58 -16.52
CA ASP A 274 1.69 10.53 -17.43
C ASP A 274 2.38 9.85 -18.62
N MET A 275 2.71 8.56 -18.52
CA MET A 275 3.30 7.78 -19.61
C MET A 275 2.23 7.26 -20.56
N TRP A 276 1.21 6.56 -20.05
CA TRP A 276 0.19 5.96 -20.91
C TRP A 276 -0.85 6.97 -21.41
N ALA A 277 -1.08 8.08 -20.70
CA ALA A 277 -1.99 9.14 -21.16
C ALA A 277 -1.56 9.78 -22.48
N LYS A 278 -0.24 9.79 -22.77
CA LYS A 278 0.30 10.25 -24.07
C LYS A 278 -0.28 9.45 -25.24
N ARG A 279 -0.54 8.15 -25.06
CA ARG A 279 -1.14 7.28 -26.09
C ARG A 279 -2.60 7.64 -26.38
N LEU A 280 -3.27 8.35 -25.48
CA LEU A 280 -4.63 8.84 -25.67
C LEU A 280 -4.68 10.24 -26.31
N GLY A 281 -3.53 10.84 -26.63
CA GLY A 281 -3.47 12.23 -27.08
C GLY A 281 -3.96 13.24 -26.03
N LYS A 282 -3.99 12.83 -24.75
CA LYS A 282 -4.48 13.66 -23.64
C LYS A 282 -3.29 14.28 -22.91
N LYS A 283 -3.35 15.59 -22.66
CA LYS A 283 -2.40 16.27 -21.77
C LYS A 283 -2.76 15.93 -20.32
N PHE A 284 -1.89 15.20 -19.64
CA PHE A 284 -1.99 14.94 -18.20
C PHE A 284 -0.85 15.70 -17.51
N ARG A 285 -1.19 16.64 -16.63
CA ARG A 285 -0.22 17.62 -16.10
C ARG A 285 0.60 17.13 -14.91
N LEU A 286 0.16 16.06 -14.25
CA LEU A 286 0.83 15.53 -13.05
C LEU A 286 1.72 14.36 -13.45
N THR A 287 2.89 14.27 -12.83
CA THR A 287 3.75 13.08 -12.95
C THR A 287 3.30 12.04 -11.93
N SER A 288 3.11 10.80 -12.36
CA SER A 288 2.78 9.72 -11.44
C SER A 288 3.94 9.46 -10.47
N GLY A 289 3.62 9.46 -9.17
CA GLY A 289 4.55 8.99 -8.14
C GLY A 289 4.58 7.46 -8.00
N ALA A 290 3.54 6.78 -8.50
CA ALA A 290 3.43 5.33 -8.51
C ALA A 290 3.90 4.81 -9.87
N THR A 291 5.11 4.27 -9.91
CA THR A 291 5.67 3.67 -11.12
C THR A 291 5.60 2.15 -11.02
N SER A 292 5.11 1.49 -12.08
CA SER A 292 5.51 0.09 -12.26
C SER A 292 7.00 0.10 -12.61
N ALA A 293 7.80 -0.81 -12.05
CA ALA A 293 9.24 -0.87 -12.34
C ALA A 293 9.49 -0.76 -13.86
N PRO A 294 10.57 -0.10 -14.30
CA PRO A 294 10.72 0.27 -15.70
C PRO A 294 10.57 -0.97 -16.57
N HIS A 295 9.64 -0.90 -17.52
CA HIS A 295 9.74 -1.67 -18.74
C HIS A 295 11.11 -1.32 -19.32
N ASN A 296 12.10 -2.20 -19.13
CA ASN A 296 13.14 -2.28 -20.14
C ASN A 296 12.41 -2.74 -21.41
N PRO A 297 12.46 -1.97 -22.51
CA PRO A 297 12.00 -2.45 -23.80
C PRO A 297 12.69 -3.77 -24.16
#